data_AF-A0A497ENG4-F1
#
_entry.id   AF-A0A497ENG4-F1
#
_cell.length_a   1.000
_cell.length_b   1.000
_cell.length_c   1.000
_cell.angle_alpha   90.00
_cell.angle_beta   90.00
_cell.angle_gamma   90.00
#
_symmetry.space_group_name_H-M   'P 1'
#
loop_
_entity.id
_entity.type
_entity.pdbx_description
1 polymer ?
#
loop_
_entity_poly.entity_id
_entity_poly.type
_entity_poly.pdbx_seq_one_letter_code
_entity_poly.pdbx_strand_id
1 'polypeptide(L)' 'MKFTCPECAAEFEVEDVIEGEIVTCPECGAELEVVLDDDKFTVKVAEKAGEDWGE' A
#
# COMPACT_ATOMS: atom_id res chain seq x y z
N MET A 1 -9.94 -5.04 -6.40
CA MET A 1 -9.51 -5.66 -5.12
C MET A 1 -9.73 -4.66 -4.01
N LYS A 2 -10.34 -5.07 -2.90
CA LYS A 2 -10.67 -4.18 -1.78
C LYS A 2 -9.57 -4.20 -0.73
N PHE A 3 -9.12 -3.02 -0.33
CA PHE A 3 -8.10 -2.81 0.68
C PHE A 3 -8.61 -1.93 1.82
N THR A 4 -7.99 -2.06 2.98
CA THR A 4 -8.22 -1.19 4.14
C THR A 4 -6.94 -0.42 4.41
N CYS A 5 -7.01 0.90 4.40
CA CYS A 5 -5.87 1.76 4.68
C CYS A 5 -5.47 1.63 6.17
N PRO A 6 -4.21 1.28 6.48
CA PRO A 6 -3.75 1.18 7.88
C PRO A 6 -3.65 2.55 8.58
N GLU A 7 -3.57 3.65 7.83
CA GLU A 7 -3.40 5.00 8.39
C GLU A 7 -4.72 5.68 8.80
N CYS A 8 -5.76 5.55 7.96
CA CYS A 8 -7.05 6.23 8.19
C CYS A 8 -8.25 5.28 8.31
N ALA A 9 -8.02 3.97 8.24
CA ALA A 9 -9.06 2.92 8.25
C ALA A 9 -10.09 3.01 7.10
N ALA A 10 -9.82 3.83 6.07
CA ALA A 10 -10.67 3.89 4.88
C ALA A 10 -10.62 2.58 4.09
N GLU A 11 -11.77 2.16 3.58
CA GLU A 11 -11.88 1.07 2.64
C GLU A 11 -11.91 1.62 1.20
N PHE A 12 -11.05 1.10 0.33
CA PHE A 12 -10.98 1.53 -1.06
C PHE A 12 -10.71 0.33 -1.99
N GLU A 13 -11.05 0.48 -3.26
CA GLU A 13 -10.85 -0.56 -4.28
C GLU A 13 -9.79 -0.11 -5.28
N VAL A 14 -8.90 -1.03 -5.63
CA VAL A 14 -7.89 -0.86 -6.69
C VAL A 14 -8.00 -2.02 -7.68
N GLU A 15 -7.96 -1.70 -8.97
CA GLU A 15 -8.00 -2.68 -10.05
C GLU A 15 -6.57 -3.06 -10.47
N ASP A 16 -6.38 -4.30 -10.91
CA ASP A 16 -5.12 -4.80 -11.53
C ASP A 16 -3.84 -4.65 -10.68
N VAL A 17 -3.93 -4.84 -9.36
CA VAL A 17 -2.75 -4.73 -8.49
C VAL A 17 -1.78 -5.91 -8.63
N ILE A 18 -0.50 -5.62 -8.42
CA ILE A 18 0.61 -6.58 -8.42
C ILE A 18 1.32 -6.49 -7.05
N GLU A 19 1.90 -7.59 -6.57
CA GLU A 19 2.76 -7.56 -5.37
C GLU A 19 3.92 -6.57 -5.56
N GLY A 20 4.15 -5.71 -4.57
CA GLY A 20 5.16 -4.65 -4.59
C GLY A 20 4.69 -3.35 -5.27
N GLU A 21 3.46 -3.29 -5.80
CA GLU A 21 2.92 -2.05 -6.36
C GLU A 21 2.68 -1.00 -5.26
N ILE A 22 3.01 0.25 -5.56
CA ILE A 22 2.69 1.39 -4.70
C ILE A 22 1.37 2.00 -5.12
N VAL A 23 0.40 2.00 -4.22
CA VAL A 23 -0.93 2.60 -4.40
C VAL A 23 -1.15 3.71 -3.39
N THR A 24 -1.88 4.74 -3.77
CA THR A 24 -2.17 5.87 -2.88
C THR A 24 -3.57 5.73 -2.30
N CYS A 25 -3.71 5.87 -0.99
CA CYS A 25 -5.02 5.95 -0.36
C CYS A 25 -5.75 7.22 -0.81
N PRO A 26 -6.93 7.12 -1.44
CA PRO A 26 -7.66 8.30 -1.93
C PRO A 26 -8.20 9.20 -0.82
N GLU A 27 -8.32 8.69 0.41
CA GLU A 27 -8.90 9.42 1.55
C GLU A 27 -7.86 10.24 2.32
N CYS A 28 -6.69 9.66 2.62
CA CYS A 28 -5.65 10.33 3.42
C CYS A 28 -4.36 10.67 2.67
N GLY A 29 -4.21 10.18 1.43
CA GLY A 29 -3.02 10.40 0.62
C GLY A 29 -1.80 9.56 1.01
N ALA A 30 -1.93 8.60 1.93
CA ALA A 30 -0.85 7.70 2.30
C ALA A 30 -0.39 6.85 1.09
N GLU A 31 0.91 6.73 0.91
CA GLU A 31 1.52 5.77 -0.03
C GLU A 31 1.56 4.39 0.64
N LEU A 32 1.01 3.39 -0.02
CA LEU A 32 0.82 2.05 0.50
C LEU A 32 1.42 1.03 -0.49
N GLU A 33 2.17 0.05 0.01
CA GLU A 33 2.70 -1.05 -0.79
C GLU A 33 1.74 -2.25 -0.72
N VAL A 34 1.42 -2.81 -1.89
CA VAL A 34 0.66 -4.05 -2.03
C VAL A 34 1.55 -5.23 -1.67
N VAL A 35 1.11 -6.06 -0.72
CA VAL A 35 1.84 -7.26 -0.28
C VAL A 35 0.95 -8.48 -0.29
N LEU A 36 1.51 -9.65 -0.57
CA LEU A 36 0.80 -10.93 -0.50
C LEU A 36 1.03 -11.56 0.89
N ASP A 37 -0.05 -11.76 1.65
CA ASP A 37 -0.04 -12.43 2.95
C ASP A 37 -0.99 -13.64 2.88
N ASP A 38 -0.47 -14.85 3.12
CA ASP A 38 -1.24 -16.11 3.08
C ASP A 38 -2.14 -16.23 1.82
N ASP A 39 -1.54 -16.06 0.63
CA ASP A 39 -2.22 -16.08 -0.68
C ASP A 39 -3.31 -14.99 -0.85
N LYS A 40 -3.29 -13.94 -0.02
CA LYS A 40 -4.23 -12.81 -0.09
C LYS A 40 -3.50 -11.47 -0.19
N PHE A 41 -3.89 -10.66 -1.18
CA PHE A 41 -3.38 -9.30 -1.29
C PHE A 41 -3.87 -8.43 -0.13
N THR A 42 -2.94 -7.71 0.48
CA THR A 42 -3.14 -6.70 1.50
C THR A 42 -2.28 -5.47 1.21
N VAL A 43 -2.39 -4.42 2.03
CA VAL A 43 -1.56 -3.20 1.90
C VAL A 43 -0.93 -2.86 3.24
N LYS A 44 0.31 -2.36 3.19
CA LYS A 44 1.02 -1.75 4.33
C LYS A 44 1.49 -0.35 3.94
N VAL A 45 1.85 0.47 4.93
CA VAL A 45 2.47 1.78 4.63
C VAL A 45 3.74 1.52 3.81
N ALA A 46 3.84 2.17 2.64
CA ALA A 46 5.03 2.09 1.83
C ALA A 46 6.19 2.67 2.64
N GLU A 47 7.25 1.91 2.80
CA GLU A 47 8.47 2.46 3.37
C GLU A 47 8.96 3.54 2.41
N LYS A 48 9.17 4.76 2.91
CA LYS A 48 9.97 5.73 2.15
C LYS A 48 11.30 5.03 1.92
N ALA A 49 11.55 4.64 0.68
CA ALA A 49 12.80 4.03 0.27
C ALA A 49 13.90 4.88 0.89
N GLY A 50 14.64 4.28 1.83
CA GLY A 50 15.22 4.96 2.99
C GLY A 50 15.78 6.34 2.68
N GLU A 51 15.71 7.25 3.65
CA GLU A 51 16.48 8.51 3.69
C GLU A 51 18.02 8.30 3.65
N ASP A 52 18.48 7.14 3.19
CA ASP A 52 19.85 6.70 3.04
C ASP A 52 19.92 5.67 1.87
N TRP A 53 19.36 6.00 0.70
CA TRP A 53 20.03 5.54 -0.52
C TRP A 53 21.38 6.27 -0.52
N GLY A 54 22.38 5.58 0.04
CA GLY A 54 23.62 6.14 0.57
C GLY A 54 24.35 7.15 -0.32
N GLU A 55 25.19 7.93 0.34
CA GLU A 55 26.32 8.68 -0.22
C GLU A 55 26.90 8.11 -1.54
#